data_AF-B4DN46-F1
#
_entry.id   AF-B4DN46-F1
#
_cell.length_a   1.000
_cell.length_b   1.000
_cell.length_c   1.000
_cell.angle_alpha   90.00
_cell.angle_beta   90.00
_cell.angle_gamma   90.00
#
_symmetry.space_group_name_H-M   'P 1'
#
loop_
_entity.id
_entity.type
_entity.pdbx_description
1 polymer ?
#
loop_
_entity_poly.entity_id
_entity_poly.type
_entity_poly.pdbx_seq_one_letter_code
_entity_poly.pdbx_strand_id
1 'polypeptide(L)'
;MAEGGAADLDTQRSDIATLLKTSLRKGDTWYLVDSRWFKQWKKYVGFDSWDKYQMGDQNVYPGPIDNSGLLKDGDAQSLKEHLIDELDYILLPTEGWNKLVSWYTLMEGQEPIARKVHFNNN
;
A
#
# COMPACT_ATOMS: atom_id res chain seq x y z
N MET A 1 -26.95 -4.98 -9.98
CA MET A 1 -26.20 -6.20 -9.66
C MET A 1 -24.82 -5.72 -9.24
N ALA A 2 -24.55 -5.66 -7.94
CA ALA A 2 -23.30 -5.10 -7.42
C ALA A 2 -22.26 -6.22 -7.35
N GLU A 3 -21.57 -6.47 -8.45
CA GLU A 3 -20.36 -7.28 -8.44
C GLU A 3 -19.24 -6.40 -7.88
N GLY A 4 -19.26 -6.20 -6.56
CA GLY A 4 -18.25 -5.46 -5.80
C GLY A 4 -16.93 -6.22 -5.66
N GLY A 5 -16.43 -6.80 -6.76
CA GLY A 5 -15.10 -7.38 -6.82
C GLY A 5 -14.04 -6.28 -6.92
N ALA A 6 -12.84 -6.57 -6.42
CA ALA A 6 -11.68 -5.74 -6.70
C ALA A 6 -11.52 -5.52 -8.21
N ALA A 7 -10.98 -4.36 -8.62
CA ALA A 7 -10.71 -4.09 -10.04
C ALA A 7 -9.81 -5.19 -10.63
N ASP A 8 -9.85 -5.40 -11.95
CA ASP A 8 -8.93 -6.32 -12.61
C ASP A 8 -7.45 -5.93 -12.38
N LEU A 9 -6.58 -6.95 -12.37
CA LEU A 9 -5.19 -6.81 -11.94
C LEU A 9 -4.39 -5.77 -12.75
N ASP A 10 -4.71 -5.63 -14.04
CA ASP A 10 -4.08 -4.62 -14.89
C ASP A 10 -4.49 -3.20 -14.48
N THR A 11 -5.79 -2.98 -14.23
CA THR A 11 -6.29 -1.71 -13.69
C THR A 11 -5.65 -1.41 -12.34
N GLN A 12 -5.62 -2.37 -11.41
CA GLN A 12 -4.97 -2.16 -10.11
C GLN A 12 -3.51 -1.74 -10.25
N ARG A 13 -2.76 -2.44 -11.11
CA ARG A 13 -1.36 -2.15 -11.39
C ARG A 13 -1.20 -0.74 -11.98
N SER A 14 -1.99 -0.39 -12.98
CA SER A 14 -1.90 0.89 -13.70
C SER A 14 -2.27 2.08 -12.82
N ASP A 15 -3.37 1.98 -12.05
CA ASP A 15 -3.82 3.01 -11.11
C ASP A 15 -2.75 3.27 -10.05
N ILE A 16 -2.28 2.22 -9.37
CA ILE A 16 -1.28 2.37 -8.31
C ILE A 16 0.06 2.87 -8.87
N ALA A 17 0.49 2.39 -10.04
CA ALA A 17 1.71 2.89 -10.69
C ALA A 17 1.62 4.38 -11.04
N THR A 18 0.44 4.87 -11.39
CA THR A 18 0.19 6.30 -11.64
C THR A 18 0.20 7.08 -10.33
N LEU A 19 -0.48 6.55 -9.31
CA LEU A 19 -0.60 7.20 -8.00
C LEU A 19 0.73 7.29 -7.25
N LEU A 20 1.62 6.31 -7.42
CA LEU A 20 2.99 6.36 -6.88
C LEU A 20 3.83 7.49 -7.49
N LYS A 21 3.51 7.95 -8.70
CA LYS A 21 4.20 9.07 -9.36
C LYS A 21 3.62 10.43 -8.96
N THR A 22 2.60 10.46 -8.09
CA THR A 22 1.98 11.70 -7.62
C THR A 22 3.02 12.55 -6.90
N SER A 23 3.13 13.83 -7.27
CA SER A 23 4.04 14.74 -6.59
C SER A 23 3.54 15.07 -5.18
N LEU A 24 4.42 14.93 -4.19
CA LEU A 24 4.16 15.31 -2.80
C LEU A 24 3.93 16.83 -2.71
N ARG A 25 2.72 17.28 -2.35
CA ARG A 25 2.44 18.70 -2.06
C ARG A 25 2.24 18.90 -0.56
N LYS A 26 2.72 20.03 -0.05
CA LYS A 26 2.56 20.37 1.37
C LYS A 26 1.08 20.41 1.75
N GLY A 27 0.77 19.74 2.84
CA GLY A 27 -0.61 19.59 3.34
C GLY A 27 -1.30 18.33 2.83
N ASP A 28 -0.78 17.66 1.81
CA ASP A 28 -1.33 16.38 1.35
C ASP A 28 -1.20 15.31 2.44
N THR A 29 -2.17 14.39 2.44
CA THR A 29 -2.15 13.22 3.31
C THR A 29 -1.78 11.98 2.50
N TRP A 30 -0.74 11.31 2.98
CA TRP A 30 -0.18 10.10 2.42
C TRP A 30 -0.26 8.99 3.46
N TYR A 31 -0.35 7.75 3.00
CA TYR A 31 -0.53 6.58 3.83
C TYR A 31 0.65 5.66 3.68
N LEU A 32 1.12 5.12 4.81
CA LEU A 32 2.19 4.14 4.82
C LEU A 32 1.59 2.76 4.56
N VAL A 33 2.27 1.99 3.72
CA VAL A 33 1.99 0.59 3.47
C VAL A 33 3.28 -0.19 3.68
N ASP A 34 3.22 -1.29 4.43
CA ASP A 34 4.36 -2.18 4.65
C ASP A 34 4.93 -2.70 3.31
N SER A 35 6.26 -2.64 3.16
CA SER A 35 6.92 -3.01 1.92
C SER A 35 6.81 -4.51 1.61
N ARG A 36 6.65 -5.38 2.62
CA ARG A 36 6.47 -6.82 2.44
C ARG A 36 5.10 -7.09 1.83
N TRP A 37 4.05 -6.49 2.40
CA TRP A 37 2.71 -6.57 1.82
C TRP A 37 2.70 -6.03 0.39
N PHE A 38 3.33 -4.87 0.16
CA PHE A 38 3.37 -4.26 -1.16
C PHE A 38 4.17 -5.09 -2.17
N LYS A 39 5.31 -5.68 -1.78
CA LYS A 39 6.08 -6.61 -2.63
C LYS A 39 5.27 -7.84 -3.01
N GLN A 40 4.45 -8.35 -2.10
CA GLN A 40 3.55 -9.47 -2.36
C GLN A 40 2.46 -9.06 -3.36
N TRP A 41 1.83 -7.91 -3.15
CA TRP A 41 0.85 -7.33 -4.08
C TRP A 41 1.45 -7.13 -5.49
N LYS A 42 2.69 -6.63 -5.59
CA LYS A 42 3.39 -6.45 -6.86
C LYS A 42 3.53 -7.76 -7.66
N LYS A 43 3.82 -8.88 -7.00
CA LYS A 43 3.86 -10.21 -7.65
C LYS A 43 2.47 -10.62 -8.12
N TYR A 44 1.47 -10.44 -7.27
CA TYR A 44 0.08 -10.79 -7.58
C TYR A 44 -0.49 -10.04 -8.79
N VAL A 45 -0.21 -8.73 -8.91
CA VAL A 45 -0.67 -7.93 -10.05
C VAL A 45 0.30 -7.90 -11.23
N GLY A 46 1.46 -8.56 -11.13
CA GLY A 46 2.50 -8.50 -12.16
C GLY A 46 3.06 -7.08 -12.38
N PHE A 47 3.23 -6.32 -11.30
CA PHE A 47 3.70 -4.92 -11.31
C PHE A 47 5.08 -4.81 -11.96
N ASP A 48 6.02 -5.65 -11.51
CA ASP A 48 7.32 -5.80 -12.11
C ASP A 48 7.19 -6.72 -13.34
N SER A 49 7.36 -6.17 -14.54
CA SER A 49 6.96 -6.81 -15.81
C SER A 49 7.71 -8.11 -16.17
N TRP A 50 8.70 -8.51 -15.37
CA TRP A 50 9.50 -9.72 -15.58
C TRP A 50 8.91 -10.98 -14.91
N ASP A 51 8.01 -10.83 -13.93
CA ASP A 51 7.45 -11.95 -13.14
C ASP A 51 5.92 -12.08 -13.31
N LYS A 52 5.45 -12.12 -14.56
CA LYS A 52 4.01 -12.33 -14.84
C LYS A 52 3.53 -13.76 -14.62
N TYR A 53 4.43 -14.71 -14.36
CA TYR A 53 4.09 -16.12 -14.17
C TYR A 53 3.22 -16.35 -12.93
N GLN A 54 3.36 -15.52 -11.90
CA GLN A 54 2.60 -15.62 -10.65
C GLN A 54 1.42 -14.63 -10.61
N MET A 55 1.17 -13.90 -11.71
CA MET A 55 0.09 -12.91 -11.77
C MET A 55 -1.27 -13.59 -11.60
N GLY A 56 -2.05 -13.13 -10.62
CA GLY A 56 -3.35 -13.71 -10.26
C GLY A 56 -3.29 -15.03 -9.48
N ASP A 57 -2.10 -15.55 -9.19
CA ASP A 57 -1.94 -16.79 -8.45
C ASP A 57 -2.31 -16.60 -6.97
N GLN A 58 -3.12 -17.53 -6.42
CA GLN A 58 -3.57 -17.45 -5.03
C GLN A 58 -2.44 -17.63 -4.02
N ASN A 59 -1.35 -18.32 -4.40
CA ASN A 59 -0.16 -18.47 -3.53
C ASN A 59 0.55 -17.14 -3.29
N VAL A 60 0.37 -16.17 -4.18
CA VAL A 60 0.95 -14.83 -4.04
C VAL A 60 -0.09 -13.76 -3.68
N TYR A 61 -1.33 -14.15 -3.40
CA TYR A 61 -2.38 -13.21 -2.98
C TYR A 61 -1.94 -12.50 -1.68
N PRO A 62 -1.90 -11.16 -1.66
CA PRO A 62 -1.33 -10.43 -0.53
C PRO A 62 -2.23 -10.44 0.71
N GLY A 63 -3.53 -10.76 0.57
CA GLY A 63 -4.48 -10.68 1.67
C GLY A 63 -4.76 -9.23 2.12
N PRO A 64 -5.41 -9.06 3.28
CA PRO A 64 -5.63 -7.75 3.88
C PRO A 64 -4.34 -6.97 4.08
N ILE A 65 -4.40 -5.66 3.90
CA ILE A 65 -3.25 -4.78 4.11
C ILE A 65 -2.76 -4.95 5.55
N ASP A 66 -1.52 -5.42 5.69
CA ASP A 66 -0.88 -5.64 6.97
C ASP A 66 0.25 -4.63 7.18
N ASN A 67 0.07 -3.71 8.12
CA ASN A 67 1.09 -2.75 8.55
C ASN A 67 1.73 -3.13 9.89
N SER A 68 1.49 -4.35 10.40
CA SER A 68 2.05 -4.82 11.68
C SER A 68 3.58 -4.75 11.71
N GLY A 69 4.23 -4.96 10.56
CA GLY A 69 5.68 -4.84 10.40
C GLY A 69 6.22 -3.45 10.77
N LEU A 70 5.42 -2.40 10.56
CA LEU A 70 5.76 -1.00 10.80
C LEU A 70 5.40 -0.53 12.21
N LEU A 71 4.50 -1.23 12.91
CA LEU A 71 3.93 -0.82 14.18
C LEU A 71 4.71 -1.42 15.37
N LYS A 72 4.85 -0.67 16.46
CA LYS A 72 5.47 -1.15 17.70
C LYS A 72 4.60 -2.25 18.32
N ASP A 73 5.23 -3.26 18.92
CA ASP A 73 4.52 -4.36 19.58
C ASP A 73 3.53 -3.85 20.64
N GLY A 74 2.26 -4.23 20.48
CA GLY A 74 1.18 -3.87 21.39
C GLY A 74 0.52 -2.51 21.14
N ASP A 75 0.90 -1.78 20.08
CA ASP A 75 0.32 -0.48 19.75
C ASP A 75 -0.06 -0.40 18.26
N ALA A 76 -1.34 -0.19 17.96
CA ALA A 76 -1.87 -0.20 16.60
C ALA A 76 -1.58 1.09 15.80
N GLN A 77 -1.00 2.12 16.44
CA GLN A 77 -0.86 3.45 15.85
C GLN A 77 0.57 4.00 15.94
N SER A 78 1.40 3.45 16.82
CA SER A 78 2.79 3.85 17.01
C SER A 78 3.73 3.17 16.02
N LEU A 79 4.33 3.96 15.13
CA LEU A 79 5.36 3.47 14.21
C LEU A 79 6.66 3.11 14.95
N LYS A 80 7.36 2.09 14.45
CA LYS A 80 8.75 1.79 14.83
C LYS A 80 9.66 2.95 14.45
N GLU A 81 10.76 3.05 15.17
CA GLU A 81 11.82 4.02 14.89
C GLU A 81 12.73 3.48 13.78
N HIS A 82 13.42 4.39 13.08
CA HIS A 82 14.36 4.07 11.99
C HIS A 82 13.75 3.34 10.78
N LEU A 83 12.45 3.49 10.52
CA LEU A 83 11.84 3.00 9.29
C LEU A 83 12.34 3.80 8.08
N ILE A 84 12.75 3.10 7.03
CA ILE A 84 13.32 3.68 5.81
C ILE A 84 12.29 3.58 4.66
N ASP A 85 12.10 4.69 3.97
CA ASP A 85 11.27 4.76 2.76
C ASP A 85 11.76 3.80 1.67
N GLU A 86 10.84 3.20 0.92
CA GLU A 86 11.05 2.13 -0.08
C GLU A 86 11.63 0.81 0.43
N LEU A 87 12.25 0.79 1.63
CA LEU A 87 12.84 -0.40 2.24
C LEU A 87 11.86 -1.08 3.20
N ASP A 88 11.35 -0.34 4.18
CA ASP A 88 10.40 -0.83 5.18
C ASP A 88 8.95 -0.53 4.80
N TYR A 89 8.69 0.65 4.25
CA TYR A 89 7.35 1.07 3.82
C TYR A 89 7.38 1.76 2.46
N ILE A 90 6.20 1.89 1.85
CA ILE A 90 5.96 2.77 0.71
C ILE A 90 4.88 3.79 1.07
N LEU A 91 4.89 4.92 0.36
CA LEU A 91 3.92 5.99 0.53
C LEU A 91 2.92 5.99 -0.62
N LEU A 92 1.63 6.03 -0.30
CA LEU A 92 0.55 6.21 -1.27
C LEU A 92 -0.27 7.47 -0.97
N PRO A 93 -0.70 8.21 -2.00
CA PRO A 93 -1.67 9.27 -1.80
C PRO A 93 -3.00 8.69 -1.31
N THR A 94 -3.86 9.56 -0.77
CA THR A 94 -5.18 9.18 -0.24
C THR A 94 -5.98 8.32 -1.22
N GLU A 95 -5.96 8.65 -2.51
CA GLU A 95 -6.65 7.87 -3.54
C GLU A 95 -6.10 6.44 -3.70
N GLY A 96 -4.77 6.27 -3.64
CA GLY A 96 -4.12 4.96 -3.76
C GLY A 96 -4.42 4.08 -2.57
N TRP A 97 -4.37 4.66 -1.37
CA TRP A 97 -4.76 3.97 -0.14
C TRP A 97 -6.21 3.49 -0.18
N ASN A 98 -7.14 4.38 -0.51
CA ASN A 98 -8.57 4.04 -0.57
C ASN A 98 -8.86 2.92 -1.57
N LYS A 99 -8.17 2.91 -2.72
CA LYS A 99 -8.27 1.83 -3.71
C LYS A 99 -7.79 0.50 -3.14
N LEU A 100 -6.59 0.45 -2.55
CA LEU A 100 -6.07 -0.78 -1.95
C LEU A 100 -6.98 -1.31 -0.84
N VAL A 101 -7.46 -0.44 0.05
CA VAL A 101 -8.38 -0.85 1.12
C VAL A 101 -9.70 -1.35 0.54
N SER A 102 -10.22 -0.73 -0.52
CA SER A 102 -11.43 -1.20 -1.18
C SER A 102 -11.25 -2.57 -1.87
N TRP A 103 -10.04 -2.91 -2.30
CA TRP A 103 -9.76 -4.16 -3.01
C TRP A 103 -9.38 -5.30 -2.06
N TYR A 104 -8.62 -5.01 -1.01
CA TYR A 104 -7.99 -6.01 -0.16
C TYR A 104 -8.44 -5.96 1.30
N THR A 105 -9.15 -4.90 1.71
CA THR A 105 -9.43 -4.55 3.11
C THR A 105 -8.17 -4.24 3.93
N LEU A 106 -8.36 -3.60 5.07
CA LEU A 106 -7.32 -3.42 6.08
C LEU A 106 -7.36 -4.61 7.04
N MET A 107 -6.21 -5.05 7.56
CA MET A 107 -6.18 -6.08 8.60
C MET A 107 -7.05 -5.68 9.81
N GLU A 108 -7.83 -6.63 10.32
CA GLU A 108 -8.73 -6.39 11.44
C GLU A 108 -7.95 -5.90 12.67
N GLY A 109 -8.42 -4.83 13.30
CA GLY A 109 -7.76 -4.21 14.45
C GLY A 109 -6.64 -3.22 14.12
N GLN A 110 -6.27 -3.03 12.85
CA GLN A 110 -5.34 -1.97 12.43
C GLN A 110 -6.07 -0.71 11.96
N GLU A 111 -5.40 0.43 12.09
CA GLU A 111 -5.85 1.72 11.58
C GLU A 111 -4.95 2.22 10.43
N PRO A 112 -5.49 3.01 9.48
CA PRO A 112 -4.68 3.65 8.44
C PRO A 112 -3.58 4.54 9.01
N ILE A 113 -2.34 4.33 8.58
CA ILE A 113 -1.19 5.13 9.03
C ILE A 113 -1.04 6.37 8.14
N ALA A 114 -1.82 7.42 8.46
CA ALA A 114 -1.82 8.68 7.73
C ALA A 114 -0.67 9.61 8.19
N ARG A 115 0.06 10.18 7.23
CA ARG A 115 1.09 11.21 7.44
C ARG A 115 0.84 12.41 6.53
N LYS A 116 1.01 13.60 7.11
CA LYS A 116 0.96 14.85 6.36
C LYS A 116 2.32 15.16 5.74
N VAL A 117 2.31 15.63 4.51
CA VAL A 117 3.51 16.13 3.85
C VAL A 117 3.87 17.49 4.44
N HIS A 118 5.05 17.56 5.04
CA HIS A 118 5.66 18.79 5.51
C HIS A 118 6.88 19.09 4.63
N PHE A 119 6.94 20.30 4.04
CA PHE A 119 8.21 20.78 3.50
C PHE A 119 9.12 21.11 4.69
N ASN A 120 10.15 20.31 4.91
CA ASN A 120 11.20 20.65 5.84
C ASN A 120 12.06 21.72 5.15
N ASN A 121 11.79 23.00 5.43
CA ASN A 121 12.59 24.11 4.92
C ASN A 121 13.87 24.18 5.75
N ASN A 122 14.90 23.44 5.32
CA ASN A 122 16.25 23.58 5.85
C ASN A 122 16.95 24.79 5.22
#